data_AF-A0A842U662-F1
#
_entry.id   AF-A0A842U662-F1
#
_cell.length_a   1.000
_cell.length_b   1.000
_cell.length_c   1.000
_cell.angle_alpha   90.00
_cell.angle_beta   90.00
_cell.angle_gamma   90.00
#
_symmetry.space_group_name_H-M   'P 1'
#
loop_
_entity.id
_entity.type
_entity.pdbx_description
1 polymer ?
#
loop_
_entity_poly.entity_id
_entity_poly.type
_entity_poly.pdbx_seq_one_letter_code
_entity_poly.pdbx_strand_id
1 'polypeptide(L)'
;MGEFELYDDGRQGKFKVALLGRINECRALLRLNYKVPQFEALERRLLPAPGLGLIILSTNQGIMTMGEAEDKNIGGNALCYVY
;
A
#
# COMPACT_ATOMS: atom_id res chain seq x y z
N MET A 1 12.86 -1.14 2.65
CA MET A 1 13.46 -0.41 1.50
C MET A 1 14.85 0.04 1.90
N GLY A 2 15.81 0.02 0.98
CA GLY A 2 17.11 0.68 1.17
C GLY A 2 17.05 2.14 0.71
N GLU A 3 18.17 2.67 0.24
CA GLU A 3 18.23 4.01 -0.34
C GLU A 3 17.49 4.08 -1.68
N PHE A 4 16.88 5.24 -1.95
CA PHE A 4 16.33 5.57 -3.25
C PHE A 4 16.93 6.90 -3.73
N GLU A 5 17.27 6.94 -5.02
CA GLU A 5 17.78 8.13 -5.68
C GLU A 5 16.82 8.51 -6.82
N LEU A 6 16.51 9.80 -6.91
CA LEU A 6 15.80 10.38 -8.05
C LEU A 6 16.84 10.97 -9.00
N TYR A 7 16.94 10.41 -10.20
CA TYR A 7 17.76 10.95 -11.27
C TYR A 7 16.89 11.75 -12.23
N ASP A 8 17.22 13.00 -12.48
CA ASP A 8 16.48 13.83 -13.44
C ASP A 8 17.08 13.69 -14.85
N ASP A 9 16.28 13.19 -15.78
CA ASP A 9 16.65 12.97 -17.20
C ASP A 9 16.12 14.10 -18.10
N GLY A 10 15.71 15.23 -17.50
CA GLY A 10 15.08 16.36 -18.22
C GLY A 10 13.69 16.04 -18.77
N ARG A 11 13.06 14.96 -18.28
CA ARG A 11 11.68 14.52 -18.60
C ARG A 11 10.85 14.37 -17.32
N GLN A 12 10.49 13.13 -16.96
CA GLN A 12 9.70 12.82 -15.75
C GLN A 12 10.56 12.27 -14.60
N GLY A 13 11.89 12.29 -14.74
CA GLY A 13 12.82 11.66 -13.81
C GLY A 13 12.79 10.12 -13.86
N LYS A 14 13.79 9.49 -13.25
CA LYS A 14 13.90 8.03 -13.06
C LYS A 14 14.21 7.75 -11.59
N PHE A 15 13.60 6.73 -11.02
CA PHE A 15 13.88 6.28 -9.66
C PHE A 15 14.79 5.06 -9.69
N LYS A 16 15.91 5.15 -8.96
CA LYS A 16 16.76 4.01 -8.66
C LYS A 16 16.53 3.63 -7.20
N VAL A 17 16.10 2.40 -6.96
CA VAL A 17 15.77 1.91 -5.61
C VAL A 17 16.65 0.72 -5.28
N ALA A 18 17.38 0.81 -4.17
CA ALA A 18 18.12 -0.31 -3.62
C ALA A 18 17.20 -1.17 -2.72
N LEU A 19 17.02 -2.43 -3.10
CA LEU A 19 16.21 -3.38 -2.33
C LEU A 19 17.09 -4.16 -1.36
N LEU A 20 16.68 -4.21 -0.09
CA LEU A 20 17.34 -5.01 0.97
C LEU A 20 16.89 -6.50 0.97
N GLY A 21 16.08 -6.92 -0.01
CA GLY A 21 15.55 -8.29 -0.10
C GLY A 21 14.47 -8.67 0.92
N ARG A 22 13.84 -7.69 1.61
CA ARG A 22 12.80 -7.93 2.63
C ARG A 22 11.35 -7.91 2.09
N ILE A 23 11.17 -7.69 0.78
CA ILE A 23 9.85 -7.58 0.15
C ILE A 23 9.68 -8.85 -0.67
N ASN A 24 8.62 -9.60 -0.39
CA ASN A 24 8.26 -10.82 -1.11
C ASN A 24 7.41 -10.47 -2.33
N GLU A 25 6.33 -9.71 -2.14
CA GLU A 25 5.45 -9.26 -3.22
C GLU A 25 4.96 -7.82 -2.97
N CYS A 26 4.91 -7.04 -4.04
CA CYS A 26 4.31 -5.71 -4.06
C CYS A 26 3.44 -5.62 -5.31
N ARG A 27 2.14 -5.39 -5.16
CA ARG A 27 1.19 -5.38 -6.28
C ARG A 27 0.21 -4.22 -6.17
N ALA A 28 0.00 -3.55 -7.31
CA ALA A 28 -1.04 -2.56 -7.46
C ALA A 28 -2.42 -3.21 -7.59
N LEU A 29 -3.42 -2.60 -6.97
CA LEU A 29 -4.81 -3.03 -6.98
C LEU A 29 -5.64 -2.11 -7.88
N LEU A 30 -6.77 -2.65 -8.34
CA LEU A 30 -7.80 -1.81 -8.93
C LEU A 30 -8.36 -0.88 -7.86
N ARG A 31 -8.53 0.40 -8.20
CA ARG A 31 -9.09 1.43 -7.31
C ARG A 31 -10.56 1.17 -7.03
N LEU A 32 -10.82 0.31 -6.06
CA LEU A 32 -12.14 0.01 -5.51
C LEU A 32 -12.25 0.61 -4.11
N ASN A 33 -13.43 1.16 -3.82
CA ASN A 33 -13.73 1.73 -2.51
C ASN A 33 -14.11 0.61 -1.53
N TYR A 34 -13.43 0.59 -0.38
CA TYR A 34 -13.69 -0.31 0.72
C TYR A 34 -14.09 0.49 1.96
N LYS A 35 -15.15 0.01 2.63
CA LYS A 35 -15.55 0.49 3.95
C LYS A 35 -14.85 -0.32 5.03
N VAL A 36 -14.73 0.26 6.23
CA VAL A 36 -14.18 -0.39 7.44
C VAL A 36 -14.71 -1.82 7.68
N PRO A 37 -16.02 -2.14 7.61
CA PRO A 37 -16.48 -3.53 7.80
C PRO A 37 -16.01 -4.52 6.73
N GLN A 38 -15.48 -4.05 5.59
CA GLN A 38 -14.96 -4.90 4.52
C GLN A 38 -13.46 -5.15 4.65
N PHE A 39 -12.80 -4.53 5.64
CA PHE A 39 -11.36 -4.57 5.80
C PHE A 39 -10.88 -5.98 6.11
N GLU A 40 -11.46 -6.66 7.09
CA GLU A 40 -11.07 -8.03 7.45
C GLU A 40 -11.15 -9.01 6.25
N ALA A 41 -12.20 -8.88 5.42
CA ALA A 41 -12.34 -9.69 4.22
C ALA A 41 -11.28 -9.37 3.14
N LEU A 42 -10.90 -8.10 3.04
CA LEU A 42 -9.84 -7.65 2.13
C LEU A 42 -8.47 -8.17 2.58
N GLU A 43 -8.17 -8.11 3.87
CA GLU A 43 -6.92 -8.60 4.46
C GLU A 43 -6.74 -10.10 4.16
N ARG A 44 -7.76 -10.90 4.47
CA ARG A 44 -7.74 -12.36 4.23
C ARG A 44 -7.58 -12.74 2.76
N ARG A 45 -7.98 -11.86 1.84
CA ARG A 45 -7.89 -12.10 0.39
C ARG A 45 -6.52 -11.74 -0.18
N LEU A 46 -5.88 -10.71 0.37
CA LEU A 46 -4.67 -10.13 -0.20
C LEU A 46 -3.39 -10.56 0.52
N LEU A 47 -3.45 -10.72 1.84
CA LEU A 47 -2.29 -11.05 2.66
C LEU A 47 -2.21 -12.57 2.88
N PRO A 48 -0.99 -13.13 2.94
CA PRO A 48 -0.79 -14.57 3.12
C PRO A 48 -1.15 -15.04 4.53
N ALA A 49 -1.08 -14.15 5.52
CA ALA A 49 -1.46 -14.40 6.90
C ALA A 49 -1.99 -13.12 7.57
N PRO A 50 -2.88 -13.21 8.57
CA PRO A 50 -3.32 -12.06 9.34
C PRO A 50 -2.15 -11.32 9.99
N GLY A 51 -2.10 -10.00 9.88
CA GLY A 51 -1.03 -9.16 10.38
C GLY A 51 0.30 -9.26 9.62
N LEU A 52 0.35 -10.00 8.50
CA LEU A 52 1.54 -10.10 7.66
C LEU A 52 1.39 -9.25 6.41
N GLY A 53 2.05 -8.07 6.41
CA GLY A 53 2.06 -7.15 5.28
C GLY A 53 1.36 -5.83 5.55
N LEU A 54 1.25 -5.02 4.50
CA LEU A 54 0.62 -3.71 4.53
C LEU A 54 -0.31 -3.56 3.32
N ILE A 55 -1.53 -3.09 3.56
CA ILE A 55 -2.46 -2.63 2.52
C ILE A 55 -2.52 -1.11 2.59
N ILE A 56 -2.32 -0.46 1.46
CA ILE A 56 -2.28 1.01 1.34
C ILE A 56 -3.58 1.48 0.69
N LEU A 57 -4.24 2.43 1.34
CA LEU A 57 -5.50 3.03 0.90
C LEU A 57 -5.31 4.53 0.64
N SER A 58 -6.00 5.04 -0.38
CA SER A 58 -6.25 6.47 -0.57
C SER A 58 -7.56 6.82 0.14
N THR A 59 -7.47 7.65 1.17
CA THR A 59 -8.63 8.18 1.91
C THR A 59 -8.78 9.68 1.65
N ASN A 60 -9.82 10.29 2.22
CA ASN A 60 -10.02 11.74 2.20
C ASN A 60 -8.97 12.52 3.00
N GLN A 61 -8.24 11.88 3.91
CA GLN A 61 -7.16 12.49 4.70
C GLN A 61 -5.77 12.20 4.13
N GLY A 62 -5.69 11.63 2.93
CA GLY A 62 -4.46 11.26 2.27
C GLY A 62 -4.26 9.74 2.18
N ILE A 63 -3.03 9.36 1.86
CA ILE A 63 -2.64 7.96 1.73
C ILE A 63 -2.23 7.44 3.10
N MET A 64 -2.81 6.32 3.51
CA MET A 64 -2.53 5.70 4.80
C MET A 64 -2.62 4.18 4.70
N THR A 65 -2.10 3.51 5.72
CA THR A 65 -2.26 2.06 5.85
C THR A 65 -3.70 1.71 6.24
N MET A 66 -4.10 0.48 5.96
CA MET A 66 -5.40 -0.05 6.35
C MET A 66 -5.62 -0.09 7.86
N GLY A 67 -4.58 -0.39 8.65
CA GLY A 67 -4.67 -0.30 10.11
C GLY A 67 -4.94 1.14 10.59
N GLU A 68 -4.21 2.13 10.06
CA GLU A 68 -4.46 3.55 10.38
C GLU A 68 -5.87 4.02 9.95
N ALA A 69 -6.37 3.50 8.82
CA ALA A 69 -7.70 3.81 8.33
C ALA A 69 -8.78 3.18 9.23
N GLU A 70 -8.53 1.98 9.76
CA GLU A 70 -9.41 1.31 10.73
C GLU A 70 -9.46 2.06 12.06
N ASP A 71 -8.30 2.46 12.60
CA ASP A 71 -8.20 3.25 13.83
C ASP A 71 -8.96 4.58 13.75
N LYS A 72 -8.93 5.23 12.57
CA LYS A 72 -9.64 6.47 12.31
C LYS A 72 -11.09 6.25 11.86
N ASN A 73 -11.50 5.00 11.64
CA ASN A 73 -12.82 4.61 11.15
C ASN A 73 -13.17 5.24 9.79
N ILE A 74 -12.20 5.26 8.87
CA ILE A 74 -12.30 5.89 7.54
C ILE A 74 -12.14 4.84 6.45
N GLY A 75 -13.06 4.84 5.48
CA GLY A 75 -12.94 4.04 4.26
C GLY A 75 -12.13 4.74 3.18
N GLY A 76 -11.80 4.00 2.12
CA GLY A 76 -11.02 4.56 1.03
C GLY A 76 -10.84 3.61 -0.14
N ASN A 77 -10.08 4.07 -1.13
CA ASN A 77 -9.77 3.28 -2.31
C ASN A 77 -8.47 2.51 -2.12
N ALA A 78 -8.48 1.18 -2.30
CA ALA A 78 -7.26 0.38 -2.21
C ALA A 78 -6.33 0.71 -3.39
N LEU A 79 -5.06 0.97 -3.09
CA LEU A 79 -4.04 1.30 -4.08
C LEU A 79 -3.12 0.12 -4.35
N CYS A 80 -2.57 -0.47 -3.30
CA CYS A 80 -1.63 -1.58 -3.41
C CYS A 80 -1.52 -2.33 -2.08
N TYR A 81 -0.90 -3.51 -2.12
CA TYR A 81 -0.43 -4.22 -0.94
C TYR A 81 1.04 -4.60 -1.10
N VAL A 82 1.72 -4.77 0.03
CA VAL A 82 3.12 -5.17 0.10
C VAL A 82 3.32 -6.15 1.25
N TYR A 83 4.00 -7.27 1.02
CA TYR A 83 4.45 -8.20 2.05
C TYR A 83 5.70 -8.96 1.63
#